data_AF-A0A932X7K4-F1
#
_entry.id   AF-A0A932X7K4-F1
#
_cell.length_a   1.000
_cell.length_b   1.000
_cell.length_c   1.000
_cell.angle_alpha   90.00
_cell.angle_beta   90.00
_cell.angle_gamma   90.00
#
_symmetry.space_group_name_H-M   'P 1'
#
loop_
_entity.id
_entity.type
_entity.pdbx_description
1 polymer ?
#
loop_
_entity_poly.entity_id
_entity_poly.type
_entity_poly.pdbx_seq_one_letter_code
_entity_poly.pdbx_strand_id
1 'polypeptide(L)' 'MPRQIHQMLPTLAYGDAIGNHVLELQALFRAQGYESEIFAER' A
#
# COMPACT_ATOMS: atom_id res chain seq x y z
N MET A 1 19.75 2.51 6.29
CA MET A 1 18.39 2.97 6.62
C MET A 1 17.49 2.59 5.46
N PRO A 2 16.50 1.70 5.63
CA PRO A 2 15.51 1.44 4.58
C PRO A 2 14.70 2.73 4.31
N ARG A 3 14.29 2.92 3.06
CA ARG A 3 13.44 4.07 2.66
C ARG A 3 11.97 3.66 2.83
N GLN A 4 11.14 4.53 3.39
CA GLN A 4 9.72 4.28 3.62
C GLN A 4 8.84 4.92 2.54
N ILE A 5 7.82 4.18 2.10
CA ILE A 5 6.74 4.65 1.23
C ILE A 5 5.41 4.31 1.89
N HIS A 6 4.74 5.33 2.43
CA HIS A 6 3.40 5.18 3.00
C HIS A 6 2.33 5.41 1.93
N GLN A 7 1.35 4.50 1.89
CA GLN A 7 0.20 4.59 1.01
C GLN A 7 -1.01 5.04 1.83
N MET A 8 -1.69 6.11 1.41
CA MET A 8 -2.82 6.68 2.14
C MET A 8 -4.06 6.70 1.26
N LEU A 9 -5.16 6.19 1.78
CA LEU A 9 -6.45 6.12 1.10
C LEU A 9 -7.58 6.37 2.11
N PRO A 10 -8.71 6.97 1.71
CA PRO A 10 -9.83 7.21 2.62
C PRO A 10 -10.40 5.91 3.21
N THR A 11 -10.63 4.90 2.37
CA THR A 11 -11.13 3.58 2.77
C THR A 11 -10.44 2.50 1.96
N LEU A 12 -10.32 1.30 2.53
CA LEU A 12 -9.84 0.09 1.85
C LEU A 12 -10.93 -0.98 1.97
N ALA A 13 -11.68 -1.20 0.89
CA ALA A 13 -12.76 -2.17 0.87
C ALA A 13 -12.35 -3.45 0.10
N TYR A 14 -12.78 -4.60 0.61
CA TYR A 14 -12.52 -5.86 -0.06
C TYR A 14 -13.17 -5.87 -1.46
N GLY A 15 -12.37 -6.20 -2.48
CA GLY A 15 -12.84 -6.30 -3.85
C GLY A 15 -13.02 -4.96 -4.58
N ASP A 16 -12.62 -3.83 -3.98
CA ASP A 16 -12.55 -2.57 -4.72
C ASP A 16 -11.34 -2.57 -5.68
N ALA A 17 -11.46 -1.83 -6.79
CA ALA A 17 -10.41 -1.78 -7.81
C ALA A 17 -9.15 -1.02 -7.34
N ILE A 18 -9.34 -0.02 -6.47
CA ILE A 18 -8.27 0.86 -5.98
C ILE A 18 -7.37 0.10 -5.00
N GLY A 19 -7.96 -0.62 -4.06
CA GLY A 19 -7.33 -1.45 -3.05
C GLY A 19 -6.52 -2.59 -3.63
N ASN A 20 -7.00 -3.24 -4.70
CA ASN A 20 -6.18 -4.22 -5.42
C ASN A 20 -4.89 -3.57 -5.97
N HIS A 21 -4.97 -2.39 -6.60
CA HIS A 21 -3.77 -1.68 -7.05
C HIS A 21 -2.87 -1.24 -5.89
N VAL A 22 -3.44 -0.81 -4.76
CA VAL A 22 -2.68 -0.43 -3.56
C VAL A 22 -1.88 -1.63 -3.01
N LEU A 23 -2.49 -2.81 -3.00
CA LEU A 23 -1.81 -4.04 -2.58
C LEU A 23 -0.69 -4.42 -3.56
N GLU A 24 -0.93 -4.30 -4.87
CA GLU A 24 0.10 -4.54 -5.90
C GLU A 24 1.29 -3.58 -5.76
N LEU A 25 1.03 -2.28 -5.53
CA LEU A 25 2.08 -1.29 -5.28
C LEU A 25 2.85 -1.60 -3.99
N GLN A 26 2.17 -2.00 -2.91
CA GLN A 26 2.83 -2.42 -1.69
C GLN A 26 3.79 -3.57 -1.93
N ALA A 27 3.36 -4.60 -2.67
CA ALA A 27 4.20 -5.73 -3.03
C ALA A 27 5.40 -5.29 -3.87
N LEU A 28 5.20 -4.42 -4.85
CA LEU A 28 6.25 -3.87 -5.70
C LEU A 28 7.30 -3.09 -4.89
N PHE A 29 6.87 -2.22 -3.97
CA PHE A 29 7.79 -1.45 -3.13
C PHE A 29 8.59 -2.35 -2.20
N ARG A 30 7.96 -3.35 -1.59
CA ARG A 30 8.66 -4.33 -0.74
C ARG A 30 9.68 -5.15 -1.53
N ALA A 31 9.35 -5.55 -2.76
CA ALA A 31 10.28 -6.26 -3.65
C ALA A 31 11.51 -5.41 -4.03
N GLN A 32 11.38 -4.09 -4.03
CA GLN A 32 12.48 -3.14 -4.29
C GLN A 32 13.27 -2.75 -3.02
N GLY A 33 12.95 -3.32 -1.86
CA GLY A 33 13.64 -3.05 -0.60
C GLY A 33 13.16 -1.81 0.15
N TYR A 34 11.98 -1.27 -0.21
CA TYR A 34 11.32 -0.24 0.58
C TYR A 34 10.46 -0.86 1.68
N GLU A 35 10.37 -0.17 2.81
CA GLU A 35 9.29 -0.42 3.77
C GLU A 35 8.01 0.26 3.27
N SER A 36 6.91 -0.48 3.20
CA SER A 36 5.64 0.08 2.74
C SER A 36 4.46 -0.38 3.58
N GLU A 37 3.76 0.61 4.14
CA GLU A 37 2.56 0.48 4.96
C GLU A 37 1.38 1.19 4.30
N ILE A 38 0.18 0.64 4.49
CA ILE A 38 -1.07 1.20 3.99
C ILE A 38 -1.85 1.75 5.18
N PHE A 39 -2.31 2.98 5.07
CA PHE A 39 -3.16 3.65 6.04
C PHE A 39 -4.51 3.98 5.38
N ALA A 40 -5.57 3.48 5.99
CA ALA A 40 -6.93 3.78 5.59
C ALA A 40 -7.84 3.88 6.81
N GLU A 41 -8.90 4.67 6.70
CA GLU A 41 -9.98 4.67 7.68
C GLU A 41 -10.81 3.39 7.51
N ARG A 42 -11.36 2.90 8.62
CA ARG A 42 -12.15 1.67 8.65
C ARG A 42 -13.62 1.93 8.37
#